data_AF-A0AAJ5CYS1-F1
#
_entry.id   AF-A0AAJ5CYS1-F1
#
_cell.length_a   1.000
_cell.length_b   1.000
_cell.length_c   1.000
_cell.angle_alpha   90.00
_cell.angle_beta   90.00
_cell.angle_gamma   90.00
#
_symmetry.space_group_name_H-M   'P 1'
#
loop_
_entity.id
_entity.type
_entity.pdbx_description
1 polymer ?
#
loop_
_entity_poly.entity_id
_entity_poly.type
_entity_poly.pdbx_seq_one_letter_code
_entity_poly.pdbx_strand_id
1 'polypeptide(L)'
;MDHPAVRTPGAAESRAGLHTESPAASATDTAVDTEKQPLAQPDLPATRFAEIDEGAVRVLVHTFYGRIRDDDMLGPVFGQALAGRWDPHLEKMVAFWSSIVLGAKRYRGNVTQAHQPFGHLSGEHFSRWLALFFDTLDTLFEPQAAFAFAEPAIRIAESLQLNLFGWEYALPPAQRALLESVKRAKARREE
;
A
#
# COMPACT_ATOMS: atom_id res chain seq x y z
N MET A 1 61.09 -39.70 48.98
CA MET A 1 61.53 -38.31 48.71
C MET A 1 60.91 -37.43 49.77
N ASP A 2 61.77 -36.68 50.44
CA ASP A 2 61.56 -35.82 51.60
C ASP A 2 60.31 -34.93 51.66
N HIS A 3 59.84 -34.72 52.89
CA HIS A 3 58.94 -33.68 53.42
C HIS A 3 59.72 -32.33 53.58
N PRO A 4 59.15 -31.21 54.09
CA PRO A 4 57.99 -30.40 53.67
C PRO A 4 58.29 -28.86 53.84
N ALA A 5 57.25 -28.03 53.96
CA ALA A 5 57.19 -26.64 54.48
C ALA A 5 57.30 -25.53 53.39
N VAL A 6 56.56 -24.41 53.43
CA VAL A 6 56.30 -23.45 54.52
C VAL A 6 55.08 -22.54 54.17
N ARG A 7 54.13 -22.43 55.12
CA ARG A 7 53.56 -21.20 55.75
C ARG A 7 53.09 -20.00 54.90
N THR A 8 51.79 -19.67 55.07
CA THR A 8 51.12 -18.33 54.95
C THR A 8 51.70 -17.28 55.93
N PRO A 9 51.28 -15.98 55.99
CA PRO A 9 50.36 -15.16 55.16
C PRO A 9 50.96 -13.78 54.75
N GLY A 10 50.25 -12.96 53.97
CA GLY A 10 50.66 -11.58 53.68
C GLY A 10 49.48 -10.72 53.19
N ALA A 11 49.15 -9.70 53.97
CA ALA A 11 48.01 -8.82 53.83
C ALA A 11 48.25 -7.65 52.85
N ALA A 12 47.12 -7.10 52.38
CA ALA A 12 46.82 -5.69 52.12
C ALA A 12 47.72 -4.86 51.19
N GLU A 13 47.07 -4.23 50.20
CA GLU A 13 46.98 -2.77 49.98
C GLU A 13 46.80 -2.50 48.47
N SER A 14 45.56 -2.20 48.06
CA SER A 14 45.10 -0.85 47.74
C SER A 14 45.98 -0.10 46.74
N ARG A 15 45.55 -0.11 45.46
CA ARG A 15 45.85 0.98 44.53
C ARG A 15 44.59 1.40 43.79
N ALA A 16 44.13 2.58 44.20
CA ALA A 16 43.31 3.58 43.53
C ALA A 16 42.80 3.21 42.12
N GLY A 17 41.49 2.96 42.04
CA GLY A 17 40.73 3.06 40.81
C GLY A 17 40.61 4.53 40.41
N LEU A 18 40.98 4.84 39.17
CA LEU A 18 40.62 6.10 38.53
C LEU A 18 39.13 6.08 38.18
N HIS A 19 38.52 7.20 38.53
CA HIS A 19 37.23 7.74 38.11
C HIS A 19 36.76 7.28 36.73
N THR A 20 35.51 6.83 36.68
CA THR A 20 34.52 7.36 35.73
C THR A 20 33.13 7.17 36.33
N GLU A 21 32.53 8.27 36.77
CA GLU A 21 31.10 8.38 36.99
C GLU A 21 30.38 8.03 35.68
N SER A 22 29.47 7.05 35.75
CA SER A 22 28.56 6.72 34.68
C SER A 22 27.24 7.44 34.96
N PRO A 23 26.83 8.46 34.19
CA PRO A 23 25.49 9.01 34.33
C PRO A 23 24.51 8.03 33.68
N ALA A 24 23.48 7.66 34.45
CA ALA A 24 22.32 6.93 33.97
C ALA A 24 21.71 7.70 32.78
N ALA A 25 21.82 7.13 31.58
CA ALA A 25 21.07 7.58 30.43
C ALA A 25 19.60 7.21 30.65
N SER A 26 18.77 8.21 30.94
CA SER A 26 17.33 8.13 30.75
C SER A 26 17.05 7.60 29.35
N ALA A 27 16.51 6.39 29.27
CA ALA A 27 15.87 5.90 28.07
C ALA A 27 14.67 6.82 27.78
N THR A 28 14.88 7.77 26.88
CA THR A 28 13.77 8.51 26.29
C THR A 28 13.21 7.58 25.21
N ASP A 29 12.10 6.93 25.54
CA ASP A 29 11.24 6.26 24.57
C ASP A 29 10.79 7.31 23.56
N THR A 30 11.54 7.43 22.46
CA THR A 30 11.13 8.25 21.33
C THR A 30 10.25 7.35 20.49
N ALA A 31 8.96 7.34 20.82
CA ALA A 31 7.93 6.95 19.87
C ALA A 31 8.20 7.75 18.59
N VAL A 32 8.57 7.06 17.52
CA VAL A 32 8.58 7.65 16.18
C VAL A 32 7.12 7.86 15.83
N ASP A 33 6.60 9.02 16.21
CA ASP A 33 5.35 9.55 15.72
C ASP A 33 5.53 9.69 14.20
N THR A 34 5.03 8.69 13.47
CA THR A 34 5.03 8.71 12.01
C THR A 34 3.93 9.68 11.60
N GLU A 35 4.18 10.97 11.75
CA GLU A 35 3.33 12.01 11.20
C GLU A 35 3.18 11.73 9.70
N LYS A 36 1.94 11.46 9.25
CA LYS A 36 1.63 11.21 7.84
C LYS A 36 1.99 12.46 7.03
N GLN A 37 3.16 12.48 6.38
CA GLN A 37 3.53 13.48 5.37
C GLN A 37 2.34 13.69 4.42
N PRO A 38 1.79 14.90 4.22
CA PRO A 38 0.64 15.10 3.36
C PRO A 38 0.97 14.73 1.92
N LEU A 39 0.18 13.83 1.32
CA LEU A 39 0.18 13.62 -0.11
C LEU A 39 -0.42 14.87 -0.74
N ALA A 40 0.16 15.35 -1.83
CA ALA A 40 -0.48 16.39 -2.64
C ALA A 40 -1.83 15.85 -3.14
N GLN A 41 -2.92 16.30 -2.51
CA GLN A 41 -4.28 16.02 -2.94
C GLN A 41 -4.67 17.07 -4.00
N PRO A 42 -5.06 16.65 -5.21
CA PRO A 42 -5.58 17.58 -6.20
C PRO A 42 -6.93 18.12 -5.73
N ASP A 43 -7.22 19.36 -6.11
CA ASP A 43 -8.57 19.90 -5.97
C ASP A 43 -9.55 19.03 -6.77
N LEU A 44 -10.64 18.63 -6.13
CA LEU A 44 -11.71 17.89 -6.81
C LEU A 44 -12.31 18.79 -7.90
N PRO A 45 -12.61 18.23 -9.09
CA PRO A 45 -13.15 19.03 -10.17
C PRO A 45 -14.56 19.51 -9.84
N ALA A 46 -14.89 20.75 -10.24
CA ALA A 46 -16.23 21.31 -10.04
C ALA A 46 -17.32 20.57 -10.84
N THR A 47 -16.93 19.92 -11.94
CA THR A 47 -17.78 19.09 -12.80
C THR A 47 -17.08 17.77 -13.06
N ARG A 48 -17.82 16.67 -13.17
CA ARG A 48 -17.26 15.36 -13.51
C ARG A 48 -16.62 15.36 -14.89
N PHE A 49 -15.55 14.59 -15.05
CA PHE A 49 -14.86 14.40 -16.32
C PHE A 49 -15.67 13.51 -17.26
N ALA A 50 -16.02 14.06 -18.43
CA ALA A 50 -16.64 13.30 -19.51
C ALA A 50 -15.59 12.60 -20.41
N GLU A 51 -14.41 13.18 -20.54
CA GLU A 51 -13.29 12.66 -21.33
C GLU A 51 -12.13 12.22 -20.44
N ILE A 52 -11.31 11.31 -20.94
CA ILE A 52 -10.14 10.78 -20.24
C ILE A 52 -8.89 11.37 -20.89
N ASP A 53 -8.13 12.15 -20.11
CA ASP A 53 -6.80 12.60 -20.45
C ASP A 53 -5.81 12.32 -19.30
N GLU A 54 -4.53 12.68 -19.48
CA GLU A 54 -3.49 12.48 -18.46
C GLU A 54 -3.77 13.27 -17.16
N GLY A 55 -4.42 14.43 -17.26
CA GLY A 55 -4.81 15.24 -16.11
C GLY A 55 -5.88 14.53 -15.27
N ALA A 56 -6.93 14.03 -15.93
CA ALA A 56 -8.00 13.28 -15.29
C ALA A 56 -7.48 11.99 -14.64
N VAL A 57 -6.56 11.27 -15.30
CA VAL A 57 -5.89 10.09 -14.71
C VAL A 57 -5.10 10.47 -13.45
N ARG A 58 -4.36 11.58 -13.49
CA ARG A 58 -3.61 12.07 -12.32
C ARG A 58 -4.55 12.42 -11.16
N VAL A 59 -5.66 13.11 -11.43
CA VAL A 59 -6.66 13.44 -10.40
C VAL A 59 -7.24 12.16 -9.80
N LEU A 60 -7.62 11.18 -10.63
CA LEU A 60 -8.10 9.87 -10.17
C LEU A 60 -7.11 9.20 -9.23
N VAL A 61 -5.85 9.06 -9.67
CA VAL A 61 -4.82 8.35 -8.90
C VAL A 61 -4.57 9.02 -7.57
N HIS A 62 -4.34 10.33 -7.54
CA HIS A 62 -4.05 11.01 -6.29
C HIS A 62 -5.26 11.02 -5.35
N THR A 63 -6.48 11.21 -5.87
CA THR A 63 -7.71 11.16 -5.05
C THR A 63 -7.90 9.77 -4.44
N PHE A 64 -7.77 8.73 -5.27
CA PHE A 64 -7.97 7.35 -4.84
C PHE A 64 -6.94 6.91 -3.80
N TYR A 65 -5.66 7.19 -4.04
CA TYR A 65 -4.61 6.82 -3.08
C TYR A 65 -4.61 7.69 -1.82
N GLY A 66 -5.11 8.93 -1.90
CA GLY A 66 -5.47 9.71 -0.73
C GLY A 66 -6.49 8.98 0.14
N ARG A 67 -7.60 8.52 -0.46
CA ARG A 67 -8.62 7.72 0.24
C ARG A 67 -8.07 6.40 0.80
N ILE A 68 -7.21 5.69 0.06
CA ILE A 68 -6.54 4.47 0.56
C ILE A 68 -5.71 4.77 1.81
N ARG A 69 -4.93 5.85 1.79
CA ARG A 69 -4.04 6.19 2.90
C ARG A 69 -4.81 6.49 4.19
N ASP A 70 -6.02 7.01 4.06
CA ASP A 70 -6.89 7.36 5.18
C ASP A 70 -7.86 6.22 5.55
N ASP A 71 -7.83 5.10 4.83
CA ASP A 71 -8.64 3.93 5.10
C ASP A 71 -8.03 3.04 6.20
N ASP A 72 -8.85 2.61 7.17
CA ASP A 72 -8.37 1.81 8.32
C ASP A 72 -7.90 0.40 7.95
N MET A 73 -8.40 -0.18 6.85
CA MET A 73 -8.04 -1.52 6.40
C MET A 73 -6.87 -1.48 5.41
N LEU A 74 -6.91 -0.59 4.42
CA LEU A 74 -5.89 -0.52 3.37
C LEU A 74 -4.70 0.37 3.75
N GLY A 75 -4.93 1.42 4.53
CA GLY A 75 -3.90 2.36 4.95
C GLY A 75 -2.69 1.69 5.59
N PRO A 76 -2.85 0.76 6.56
CA PRO A 76 -1.74 0.02 7.14
C PRO A 76 -0.96 -0.84 6.13
N VAL A 77 -1.66 -1.50 5.20
CA VAL A 77 -1.05 -2.36 4.16
C VAL A 77 -0.12 -1.52 3.26
N PHE A 78 -0.63 -0.39 2.75
CA PHE A 78 0.15 0.49 1.90
C PHE A 78 1.23 1.26 2.69
N GLY A 79 0.94 1.63 3.95
CA GLY A 79 1.90 2.25 4.85
C GLY A 79 3.15 1.37 5.04
N GLN A 80 2.94 0.08 5.32
CA GLN A 80 4.03 -0.90 5.44
C GLN A 80 4.75 -1.12 4.10
N ALA A 81 4.00 -1.28 3.00
CA ALA A 81 4.56 -1.56 1.68
C ALA A 81 5.44 -0.42 1.14
N LEU A 82 4.99 0.83 1.34
CA LEU A 82 5.61 2.01 0.74
C LEU A 82 6.66 2.63 1.64
N ALA A 83 6.52 2.54 2.97
CA ALA A 83 7.49 3.07 3.94
C ALA A 83 7.97 4.49 3.58
N GLY A 84 7.02 5.40 3.34
CA GLY A 84 7.27 6.79 2.96
C GLY A 84 7.48 7.05 1.46
N ARG A 85 7.59 6.02 0.62
CA ARG A 85 7.79 6.17 -0.85
C ARG A 85 6.48 6.35 -1.61
N TRP A 86 5.62 7.26 -1.14
CA TRP A 86 4.31 7.52 -1.74
C TRP A 86 4.41 8.20 -3.10
N ASP A 87 5.17 9.28 -3.26
CA ASP A 87 5.23 10.02 -4.53
C ASP A 87 5.72 9.17 -5.70
N PRO A 88 6.82 8.37 -5.58
CA PRO A 88 7.23 7.47 -6.65
C PRO A 88 6.17 6.40 -6.97
N HIS A 89 5.40 5.97 -5.97
CA HIS A 89 4.30 5.03 -6.17
C HIS A 89 3.15 5.69 -6.95
N LEU A 90 2.76 6.92 -6.60
CA LEU A 90 1.73 7.66 -7.31
C LEU A 90 2.09 7.89 -8.78
N GLU A 91 3.32 8.31 -9.09
CA GLU A 91 3.76 8.47 -10.48
C GLU A 91 3.71 7.13 -11.25
N LYS A 92 4.10 6.03 -10.61
CA LYS A 92 3.98 4.69 -11.19
C LYS A 92 2.51 4.32 -11.45
N MET A 93 1.60 4.70 -10.57
CA MET A 93 0.16 4.44 -10.70
C MET A 93 -0.50 5.30 -11.77
N VAL A 94 -0.08 6.56 -11.93
CA VAL A 94 -0.46 7.40 -13.07
C VAL A 94 -0.03 6.71 -14.37
N ALA A 95 1.24 6.30 -14.47
CA ALA A 95 1.72 5.59 -15.66
C ALA A 95 0.96 4.28 -15.92
N PHE A 96 0.62 3.52 -14.87
CA PHE A 96 -0.17 2.30 -14.96
C PHE A 96 -1.56 2.54 -15.55
N TRP A 97 -2.32 3.48 -14.97
CA TRP A 97 -3.68 3.74 -15.44
C TRP A 97 -3.68 4.40 -16.82
N SER A 98 -2.79 5.35 -17.11
CA SER A 98 -2.65 5.92 -18.45
C SER A 98 -2.31 4.83 -19.48
N SER A 99 -1.52 3.82 -19.11
CA SER A 99 -1.25 2.69 -19.99
C SER A 99 -2.49 1.85 -20.32
N ILE A 100 -3.42 1.73 -19.37
CA ILE A 100 -4.65 0.96 -19.53
C ILE A 100 -5.68 1.72 -20.35
N VAL A 101 -5.98 2.97 -19.97
CA VAL A 101 -7.12 3.71 -20.55
C VAL A 101 -6.77 4.58 -21.74
N LEU A 102 -5.51 5.00 -21.87
CA LEU A 102 -5.03 5.82 -23.00
C LEU A 102 -4.11 5.04 -23.96
N GLY A 103 -3.80 3.77 -23.65
CA GLY A 103 -2.86 2.98 -24.43
C GLY A 103 -1.41 3.49 -24.36
N ALA A 104 -1.07 4.29 -23.35
CA ALA A 104 0.29 4.76 -23.14
C ALA A 104 1.25 3.58 -22.92
N LYS A 105 2.47 3.60 -23.47
CA LYS A 105 3.45 2.50 -23.29
C LYS A 105 4.48 2.80 -22.19
N ARG A 106 4.04 3.38 -21.07
CA ARG A 106 4.92 3.91 -20.01
C ARG A 106 5.02 3.01 -18.78
N TYR A 107 4.01 2.20 -18.48
CA TYR A 107 4.10 1.24 -17.38
C TYR A 107 4.97 0.03 -17.75
N ARG A 108 5.97 -0.25 -16.90
CA ARG A 108 6.86 -1.42 -16.99
C ARG A 108 6.93 -2.08 -15.63
N GLY A 109 6.12 -3.11 -15.42
CA GLY A 109 6.10 -3.88 -14.18
C GLY A 109 5.18 -5.08 -14.24
N ASN A 110 5.35 -5.99 -13.28
CA ASN A 110 4.47 -7.13 -13.08
C ASN A 110 3.60 -6.89 -11.84
N VAL A 111 2.30 -6.67 -12.05
CA VAL A 111 1.36 -6.35 -10.98
C VAL A 111 1.26 -7.53 -10.00
N THR A 112 1.13 -8.76 -10.50
CA THR A 112 1.05 -9.96 -9.66
C THR A 112 2.26 -10.11 -8.76
N GLN A 113 3.48 -10.00 -9.31
CA GLN A 113 4.71 -10.11 -8.54
C GLN A 113 4.83 -9.01 -7.46
N ALA A 114 4.29 -7.82 -7.72
CA ALA A 114 4.27 -6.73 -6.75
C ALA A 114 3.34 -7.02 -5.55
N HIS A 115 2.32 -7.88 -5.69
CA HIS A 115 1.37 -8.19 -4.62
C HIS A 115 1.72 -9.48 -3.85
N GLN A 116 2.53 -10.39 -4.42
CA GLN A 116 2.94 -11.65 -3.80
C GLN A 116 3.59 -11.53 -2.41
N PRO A 117 4.43 -10.52 -2.11
CA PRO A 117 5.04 -10.40 -0.77
C PRO A 117 4.04 -10.15 0.36
N PHE A 118 2.82 -9.72 0.05
CA PHE A 118 1.79 -9.36 1.04
C PHE A 118 0.88 -10.55 1.33
N GLY A 119 1.42 -11.58 1.98
CA GLY A 119 0.70 -12.81 2.31
C GLY A 119 -0.49 -12.64 3.27
N HIS A 120 -0.67 -11.46 3.85
CA HIS A 120 -1.82 -11.11 4.71
C HIS A 120 -3.00 -10.50 3.92
N LEU A 121 -2.86 -10.30 2.60
CA LEU A 121 -3.97 -9.86 1.77
C LEU A 121 -5.09 -10.91 1.78
N SER A 122 -6.32 -10.43 1.82
CA SER A 122 -7.53 -11.25 1.77
C SER A 122 -8.51 -10.68 0.76
N GLY A 123 -9.55 -11.44 0.39
CA GLY A 123 -10.62 -10.96 -0.47
C GLY A 123 -11.34 -9.71 0.04
N GLU A 124 -11.33 -9.47 1.36
CA GLU A 124 -11.89 -8.27 1.95
C GLU A 124 -11.08 -7.03 1.57
N HIS A 125 -9.74 -7.13 1.55
CA HIS A 125 -8.88 -6.04 1.10
C HIS A 125 -9.15 -5.69 -0.37
N PHE A 126 -9.29 -6.69 -1.24
CA PHE A 126 -9.64 -6.47 -2.65
C PHE A 126 -11.04 -5.85 -2.81
N SER A 127 -12.01 -6.32 -2.02
CA SER A 127 -13.37 -5.77 -2.01
C SER A 127 -13.38 -4.31 -1.56
N ARG A 128 -12.62 -3.98 -0.51
CA ARG A 128 -12.48 -2.60 -0.01
C ARG A 128 -11.78 -1.70 -1.02
N TRP A 129 -10.71 -2.19 -1.65
CA TRP A 129 -10.00 -1.46 -2.70
C TRP A 129 -10.91 -1.13 -3.89
N LEU A 130 -11.70 -2.11 -4.36
CA LEU A 130 -12.66 -1.90 -5.45
C LEU A 130 -13.77 -0.92 -5.07
N ALA A 131 -14.30 -1.02 -3.85
CA ALA A 131 -15.32 -0.11 -3.35
C ALA A 131 -14.83 1.34 -3.33
N LEU A 132 -13.63 1.59 -2.77
CA LEU A 132 -13.03 2.94 -2.77
C LEU A 132 -12.72 3.43 -4.18
N PHE A 133 -12.25 2.54 -5.07
CA PHE A 133 -11.94 2.92 -6.44
C PHE A 133 -13.20 3.36 -7.17
N PHE A 134 -14.32 2.66 -6.99
CA PHE A 134 -15.58 2.95 -7.67
C PHE A 134 -16.27 4.18 -7.12
N ASP A 135 -16.25 4.35 -5.80
CA ASP A 135 -16.68 5.61 -5.18
C ASP A 135 -15.85 6.81 -5.69
N THR A 136 -14.55 6.60 -5.95
CA THR A 136 -13.71 7.65 -6.55
C THR A 136 -14.09 7.92 -8.00
N LEU A 137 -14.35 6.87 -8.80
CA LEU A 137 -14.80 7.02 -10.18
C LEU A 137 -16.15 7.75 -10.27
N ASP A 138 -17.12 7.36 -9.43
CA ASP A 138 -18.46 7.99 -9.37
C ASP A 138 -18.38 9.45 -8.90
N THR A 139 -17.38 9.80 -8.08
CA THR A 139 -17.12 11.19 -7.70
C THR A 139 -16.60 11.99 -8.89
N LEU A 140 -15.68 11.42 -9.67
CA LEU A 140 -14.84 12.16 -10.61
C LEU A 140 -15.28 12.12 -12.07
N PHE A 141 -15.98 11.08 -12.51
CA PHE A 141 -16.22 10.81 -13.92
C PHE A 141 -17.70 10.64 -14.23
N GLU A 142 -18.07 11.04 -15.45
CA GLU A 142 -19.35 10.63 -16.02
C GLU A 142 -19.36 9.11 -16.29
N PRO A 143 -20.54 8.45 -16.29
CA PRO A 143 -20.62 6.98 -16.32
C PRO A 143 -19.84 6.30 -17.45
N GLN A 144 -19.80 6.92 -18.64
CA GLN A 144 -19.06 6.39 -19.78
C GLN A 144 -17.55 6.37 -19.55
N ALA A 145 -16.98 7.44 -18.98
CA ALA A 145 -15.56 7.52 -18.68
C ALA A 145 -15.20 6.63 -17.48
N ALA A 146 -16.03 6.61 -16.44
CA ALA A 146 -15.87 5.74 -15.28
C ALA A 146 -15.77 4.25 -15.69
N PHE A 147 -16.61 3.82 -16.63
CA PHE A 147 -16.62 2.44 -17.12
C PHE A 147 -15.27 1.99 -17.70
N ALA A 148 -14.55 2.88 -18.40
CA ALA A 148 -13.25 2.57 -19.00
C ALA A 148 -12.19 2.20 -17.94
N PHE A 149 -12.32 2.71 -16.71
CA PHE A 149 -11.47 2.33 -15.57
C PHE A 149 -12.03 1.13 -14.81
N ALA A 150 -13.35 1.08 -14.62
CA ALA A 150 -13.99 0.06 -13.81
C ALA A 150 -13.79 -1.36 -14.38
N GLU A 151 -13.96 -1.53 -15.70
CA GLU A 151 -13.79 -2.84 -16.34
C GLU A 151 -12.39 -3.46 -16.13
N PRO A 152 -11.27 -2.77 -16.45
CA PRO A 152 -9.95 -3.32 -16.20
C PRO A 152 -9.65 -3.48 -14.71
N ALA A 153 -10.12 -2.58 -13.83
CA ALA A 153 -9.89 -2.68 -12.39
C ALA A 153 -10.39 -4.00 -11.81
N ILE A 154 -11.61 -4.40 -12.18
CA ILE A 154 -12.18 -5.66 -11.70
C ILE A 154 -11.42 -6.86 -12.27
N ARG A 155 -11.09 -6.85 -13.57
CA ARG A 155 -10.33 -7.95 -14.20
C ARG A 155 -8.95 -8.13 -13.57
N ILE A 156 -8.28 -7.02 -13.24
CA ILE A 156 -7.00 -7.03 -12.53
C ILE A 156 -7.19 -7.62 -11.12
N ALA A 157 -8.20 -7.16 -10.37
CA ALA A 157 -8.47 -7.67 -9.03
C ALA A 157 -8.83 -9.17 -9.02
N GLU A 158 -9.62 -9.64 -9.98
CA GLU A 158 -9.93 -11.07 -10.15
C GLU A 158 -8.65 -11.87 -10.46
N SER A 159 -7.84 -11.41 -11.42
CA SER A 159 -6.59 -12.07 -11.77
C SER A 159 -5.63 -12.15 -10.59
N LEU A 160 -5.48 -11.08 -9.81
CA LEU A 160 -4.62 -11.07 -8.63
C LEU A 160 -5.11 -12.05 -7.57
N GLN A 161 -6.40 -12.08 -7.29
CA GLN A 161 -6.97 -12.99 -6.28
C GLN A 161 -6.80 -14.45 -6.68
N LEU A 162 -7.04 -14.82 -7.95
CA LEU A 162 -6.80 -16.18 -8.42
C LEU A 162 -5.32 -16.58 -8.34
N ASN A 163 -4.41 -15.64 -8.62
CA ASN A 163 -2.97 -15.88 -8.50
C ASN A 163 -2.49 -16.00 -7.05
N LEU A 164 -3.07 -15.25 -6.12
CA LEU A 164 -2.65 -15.22 -4.71
C LEU A 164 -3.32 -16.31 -3.88
N PHE A 165 -4.58 -16.62 -4.16
CA PHE A 165 -5.42 -17.51 -3.34
C PHE A 165 -5.70 -18.86 -4.02
N GLY A 166 -5.26 -19.03 -5.27
CA GLY A 166 -5.46 -20.24 -6.05
C GLY A 166 -6.77 -20.25 -6.84
N TRP A 167 -6.87 -21.21 -7.76
CA TRP A 167 -7.98 -21.33 -8.71
C TRP A 167 -9.30 -21.80 -8.09
N GLU A 168 -9.23 -22.38 -6.89
CA GLU A 168 -10.42 -22.79 -6.10
C GLU A 168 -11.02 -21.62 -5.33
N TYR A 169 -10.37 -20.45 -5.34
CA TYR A 169 -10.84 -19.27 -4.64
C TYR A 169 -12.15 -18.76 -5.23
N ALA A 170 -13.20 -18.72 -4.40
CA ALA A 170 -14.48 -18.15 -4.76
C ALA A 170 -14.50 -16.65 -4.45
N LEU A 171 -14.63 -15.82 -5.49
CA LEU A 171 -14.80 -14.37 -5.32
C LEU A 171 -15.99 -14.06 -4.40
N PRO A 172 -15.87 -13.08 -3.50
CA PRO A 172 -16.96 -12.64 -2.64
C PRO A 172 -18.22 -12.28 -3.46
N PRO A 173 -19.44 -12.55 -2.96
CA PRO A 173 -20.68 -12.29 -3.70
C PRO A 173 -20.82 -10.84 -4.19
N ALA A 174 -20.40 -9.86 -3.38
CA ALA A 174 -20.42 -8.45 -3.75
C ALA A 174 -19.54 -8.17 -4.99
N GLN A 175 -18.33 -8.72 -5.04
CA GLN A 175 -17.44 -8.57 -6.18
C GLN A 175 -17.97 -9.30 -7.43
N ARG A 176 -18.60 -10.46 -7.25
CA ARG A 176 -19.23 -11.19 -8.36
C ARG A 176 -20.40 -10.41 -8.95
N ALA A 177 -21.26 -9.83 -8.11
CA ALA A 177 -22.35 -8.97 -8.57
C ALA A 177 -21.82 -7.75 -9.35
N LEU A 178 -20.69 -7.21 -8.92
CA LEU A 178 -20.01 -6.09 -9.57
C LEU A 178 -19.47 -6.47 -10.96
N LEU A 179 -18.77 -7.60 -11.06
CA LEU A 179 -18.34 -8.21 -12.32
C LEU A 179 -19.49 -8.35 -13.31
N GLU A 180 -20.60 -8.95 -12.87
CA GLU A 180 -21.76 -9.14 -13.73
C GLU A 180 -22.41 -7.82 -14.15
N SER A 181 -22.41 -6.81 -13.28
CA SER A 181 -22.91 -5.48 -13.60
C SER A 181 -22.09 -4.80 -14.69
N VAL A 182 -20.77 -4.92 -14.63
CA VAL A 182 -19.86 -4.42 -15.67
C VAL A 182 -20.03 -5.19 -16.99
N LYS A 183 -20.15 -6.52 -16.95
CA LYS A 183 -20.42 -7.33 -18.15
C LYS A 183 -21.72 -6.89 -18.84
N ARG A 184 -22.80 -6.66 -18.08
CA ARG A 184 -24.07 -6.14 -18.63
C ARG A 184 -23.93 -4.75 -19.22
N ALA A 185 -23.18 -3.87 -18.58
CA ALA A 185 -22.95 -2.51 -19.10
C ALA A 185 -22.11 -2.52 -20.39
N LYS A 186 -21.16 -3.45 -20.52
CA LYS A 186 -20.41 -3.66 -21.76
C LYS A 186 -21.30 -4.12 -22.92
N ALA A 187 -22.12 -5.14 -22.70
CA ALA A 187 -23.00 -5.70 -23.73
C ALA A 187 -23.91 -4.61 -24.34
N ARG A 188 -24.51 -3.75 -23.50
CA ARG A 188 -25.34 -2.62 -23.95
C ARG A 188 -24.61 -1.56 -24.78
N ARG A 189 -23.27 -1.55 -24.81
CA ARG A 189 -22.48 -0.62 -25.63
C ARG A 189 -22.05 -1.22 -26.97
N GLU A 190 -22.05 -2.54 -27.06
CA GLU A 190 -21.68 -3.29 -28.26
C GLU A 190 -22.91 -3.58 -29.16
N GLU A 191 -24.10 -3.35 -28.62
CA GLU A 191 -25.42 -3.33 -29.29
C GLU A 191 -25.72 -1.98 -29.95
#